data_AF-A0A1E5RBH3-F1
#
_entry.id   AF-A0A1E5RBH3-F1
#
_cell.length_a   1.000
_cell.length_b   1.000
_cell.length_c   1.000
_cell.angle_alpha   90.00
_cell.angle_beta   90.00
_cell.angle_gamma   90.00
#
_symmetry.space_group_name_H-M   'P 1'
#
loop_
_entity.id
_entity.type
_entity.pdbx_description
1 polymer ?
#
loop_
_entity_poly.entity_id
_entity_poly.type
_entity_poly.pdbx_seq_one_letter_code
_entity_poly.pdbx_strand_id
1 'polypeptide(L)'
;MSFGTNLWLELHALVSNSNSQNTINVILVAYLAKCSEYENALYLAEEPSRLYKAALILVEAQMFQQQVDFCISKMLSLMNVDAEVETPYLKYFVSYALLCEIKMRDSSLDILCNYQGFRVLYNNLYSNFAYLSEYGDDSSKLSQKDSSLDDVEYEIMDDFRKISTLQMDILFQIIKFSKCSEQDLKLIDNFFVFFLMNTMVSSTTEDLFNNTKFKLLLSINEQYMIFNKKCHDNLDQKIENKVFKFLLNTSVSQSFIELLFLFFNRTNNDRSLQIMICKLLYLVLTSNSDIVMNFFYLNDLKVLTDVLIREIDNLSASEEYVRNTFLRLLYRLLKYTELSTIEYRKQDLQTVLTQLTRIDNESKNADQLECQNCTITLANKCLSDIAWLAIKDKTVTDDNASEVSSFSDSNSVFLAKQNSNTESLAHMYTDPNVNVSIDSLKLKKRPPPPIPRKSKRCM
;
A
#
# COMPACT_ATOMS: atom_id res chain seq x y z
N MET A 1 -38.63 1.09 9.09
CA MET A 1 -38.68 0.43 7.77
C MET A 1 -39.11 1.35 6.61
N SER A 2 -39.57 2.60 6.82
CA SER A 2 -40.01 3.49 5.73
C SER A 2 -38.95 4.44 5.16
N PHE A 3 -37.86 4.71 5.90
CA PHE A 3 -36.85 5.69 5.48
C PHE A 3 -36.02 5.19 4.28
N GLY A 4 -35.46 3.98 4.37
CA GLY A 4 -34.59 3.43 3.34
C GLY A 4 -35.27 3.15 1.99
N THR A 5 -36.55 2.77 1.98
CA THR A 5 -37.31 2.52 0.74
C THR A 5 -37.62 3.81 -0.02
N ASN A 6 -37.80 4.95 0.67
CA ASN A 6 -38.04 6.23 0.02
C ASN A 6 -36.78 6.76 -0.68
N LEU A 7 -35.61 6.66 -0.03
CA LEU A 7 -34.35 7.12 -0.61
C LEU A 7 -34.05 6.47 -1.97
N TRP A 8 -34.20 5.15 -2.11
CA TRP A 8 -33.90 4.48 -3.37
C TRP A 8 -34.81 4.92 -4.52
N LEU A 9 -36.10 5.16 -4.25
CA LEU A 9 -37.03 5.65 -5.24
C LEU A 9 -36.66 7.06 -5.69
N GLU A 10 -36.29 7.93 -4.75
CA GLU A 10 -35.84 9.29 -5.04
C GLU A 10 -34.54 9.30 -5.86
N LEU A 11 -33.54 8.47 -5.51
CA LEU A 11 -32.29 8.37 -6.27
C LEU A 11 -32.54 7.89 -7.71
N HIS A 12 -33.38 6.88 -7.91
CA HIS A 12 -33.75 6.42 -9.26
C HIS A 12 -34.56 7.47 -10.03
N ALA A 13 -35.40 8.25 -9.37
CA ALA A 13 -36.19 9.30 -10.02
C ALA A 13 -35.32 10.49 -10.46
N LEU A 14 -34.24 10.80 -9.74
CA LEU A 14 -33.30 11.87 -10.12
C LEU A 14 -32.54 11.56 -11.40
N VAL A 15 -32.13 10.30 -11.58
CA VAL A 15 -31.35 9.84 -12.73
C VAL A 15 -32.26 9.70 -13.96
N SER A 16 -32.51 10.84 -14.61
CA SER A 16 -33.29 10.92 -15.84
C SER A 16 -32.39 11.01 -17.07
N ASN A 17 -32.88 10.47 -18.19
CA ASN A 17 -32.15 10.50 -19.45
C ASN A 17 -32.09 11.92 -20.00
N SER A 18 -30.86 12.43 -20.17
CA SER A 18 -30.59 13.75 -20.70
C SER A 18 -29.26 13.76 -21.43
N ASN A 19 -29.21 14.46 -22.57
CA ASN A 19 -27.98 14.63 -23.36
C ASN A 19 -27.33 16.02 -23.18
N SER A 20 -27.98 16.94 -22.45
CA SER A 20 -27.47 18.30 -22.25
C SER A 20 -26.58 18.37 -21.01
N GLN A 21 -25.35 18.89 -21.16
CA GLN A 21 -24.39 19.04 -20.05
C GLN A 21 -24.95 19.87 -18.88
N ASN A 22 -25.74 20.91 -19.17
CA ASN A 22 -26.34 21.74 -18.12
C ASN A 22 -27.36 20.95 -17.29
N THR A 23 -28.19 20.15 -17.95
CA THR A 23 -29.19 19.31 -17.27
C THR A 23 -28.50 18.18 -16.50
N ILE A 24 -27.47 17.55 -17.09
CA ILE A 24 -26.64 16.53 -16.43
C ILE A 24 -25.97 17.11 -15.18
N ASN A 25 -25.45 18.34 -15.24
CA ASN A 25 -24.86 19.01 -14.08
C ASN A 25 -25.87 19.18 -12.94
N VAL A 26 -27.09 19.64 -13.26
CA VAL A 26 -28.15 19.81 -12.26
C VAL A 26 -28.51 18.47 -11.63
N ILE A 27 -28.69 17.42 -12.44
CA ILE A 27 -29.01 16.07 -11.94
C ILE A 27 -27.87 15.52 -11.09
N LEU A 28 -26.62 15.59 -11.58
CA LEU A 28 -25.45 15.08 -10.89
C LEU A 28 -25.27 15.77 -9.53
N VAL A 29 -25.31 17.10 -9.50
CA VAL A 29 -25.17 17.86 -8.24
C VAL A 29 -26.33 17.54 -7.28
N ALA A 30 -27.57 17.44 -7.77
CA ALA A 30 -28.71 17.07 -6.94
C ALA A 30 -28.58 15.66 -6.36
N TYR A 31 -28.14 14.70 -7.16
CA TYR A 31 -27.91 13.32 -6.73
C TYR A 31 -26.82 13.25 -5.66
N LEU A 32 -25.67 13.89 -5.91
CA LEU A 32 -24.57 13.94 -4.96
C LEU A 32 -25.00 14.63 -3.66
N ALA A 33 -25.66 15.79 -3.75
CA ALA A 33 -26.17 16.50 -2.57
C ALA A 33 -27.12 15.62 -1.75
N LYS A 34 -28.01 14.86 -2.42
CA LYS A 34 -28.97 13.98 -1.75
C LYS A 34 -28.28 12.87 -0.98
N CYS A 35 -27.31 12.19 -1.57
CA CYS A 35 -26.52 11.16 -0.89
C CYS A 35 -25.67 11.72 0.26
N SER A 36 -25.35 13.01 0.22
CA SER A 36 -24.51 13.69 1.20
C SER A 36 -25.29 14.45 2.28
N GLU A 37 -26.62 14.43 2.24
CA GLU A 37 -27.46 14.86 3.37
C GLU A 37 -27.14 14.00 4.59
N TYR A 38 -26.96 14.61 5.76
CA TYR A 38 -26.48 13.94 6.99
C TYR A 38 -27.17 12.59 7.26
N GLU A 39 -28.51 12.55 7.27
CA GLU A 39 -29.27 11.33 7.53
C GLU A 39 -29.06 10.25 6.46
N ASN A 40 -29.01 10.64 5.18
CA ASN A 40 -28.78 9.70 4.08
C ASN A 40 -27.34 9.19 4.11
N ALA A 41 -26.38 10.07 4.38
CA ALA A 41 -24.97 9.72 4.45
C ALA A 41 -24.69 8.72 5.57
N LEU A 42 -25.26 8.92 6.76
CA LEU A 42 -25.19 7.95 7.85
C LEU A 42 -25.84 6.62 7.46
N TYR A 43 -27.07 6.64 6.92
CA TYR A 43 -27.77 5.43 6.49
C TYR A 43 -27.01 4.65 5.41
N LEU A 44 -26.34 5.34 4.49
CA LEU A 44 -25.51 4.73 3.44
C LEU A 44 -24.20 4.18 4.00
N ALA A 45 -23.60 4.84 5.00
CA ALA A 45 -22.35 4.44 5.62
C ALA A 45 -22.49 3.27 6.61
N GLU A 46 -23.69 3.00 7.14
CA GLU A 46 -23.97 1.85 8.02
C GLU A 46 -23.60 0.50 7.38
N GLU A 47 -23.82 0.34 6.08
CA GLU A 47 -23.57 -0.91 5.35
C GLU A 47 -22.82 -0.63 4.03
N PRO A 48 -21.65 -1.25 3.81
CA PRO A 48 -20.89 -1.06 2.57
C PRO A 48 -21.68 -1.37 1.28
N SER A 49 -22.64 -2.30 1.36
CA SER A 49 -23.52 -2.67 0.24
C SER A 49 -24.45 -1.54 -0.20
N ARG A 50 -24.89 -0.69 0.74
CA ARG A 50 -25.78 0.46 0.45
C ARG A 50 -25.00 1.55 -0.26
N LEU A 51 -23.81 1.88 0.24
CA LEU A 51 -22.93 2.84 -0.41
C LEU A 51 -22.56 2.38 -1.83
N TYR A 52 -22.21 1.09 -1.98
CA TYR A 52 -21.97 0.47 -3.28
C TYR A 52 -23.16 0.61 -4.22
N LYS A 53 -24.36 0.26 -3.76
CA LYS A 53 -25.59 0.38 -4.56
C LYS A 53 -25.86 1.82 -5.00
N ALA A 54 -25.73 2.79 -4.11
CA ALA A 54 -25.95 4.20 -4.43
C ALA A 54 -24.93 4.74 -5.45
N ALA A 55 -23.67 4.32 -5.36
CA ALA A 55 -22.66 4.66 -6.34
C ALA A 55 -22.93 3.97 -7.70
N LEU A 56 -23.32 2.70 -7.67
CA LEU A 56 -23.63 1.93 -8.88
C LEU A 56 -24.81 2.51 -9.65
N ILE A 57 -25.87 2.96 -8.96
CA ILE A 57 -27.02 3.63 -9.60
C ILE A 57 -26.56 4.89 -10.38
N LEU A 58 -25.65 5.68 -9.80
CA LEU A 58 -25.13 6.88 -10.44
C LEU A 58 -24.21 6.55 -11.62
N VAL A 59 -23.27 5.62 -11.40
CA VAL A 59 -22.24 5.27 -12.38
C VAL A 59 -22.85 4.55 -13.58
N GLU A 60 -23.81 3.65 -13.40
CA GLU A 60 -24.48 2.94 -14.51
C GLU A 60 -25.60 3.74 -15.17
N ALA A 61 -25.89 4.94 -14.66
CA ALA A 61 -26.84 5.85 -15.27
C ALA A 61 -26.47 6.16 -16.72
N GLN A 62 -27.44 6.11 -17.63
CA GLN A 62 -27.23 6.46 -19.04
C GLN A 62 -26.65 7.88 -19.20
N MET A 63 -27.12 8.83 -18.40
CA MET A 63 -26.60 10.21 -18.38
C MET A 63 -25.11 10.28 -17.98
N PHE A 64 -24.66 9.41 -17.08
CA PHE A 64 -23.27 9.35 -16.65
C PHE A 64 -22.43 8.71 -17.75
N GLN A 65 -22.88 7.58 -18.30
CA GLN A 65 -22.20 6.84 -19.37
C GLN A 65 -22.02 7.64 -20.66
N GLN A 66 -22.97 8.49 -21.02
CA GLN A 66 -22.89 9.30 -22.23
C GLN A 66 -21.97 10.52 -22.10
N GLN A 67 -21.64 10.94 -20.87
CA GLN A 67 -20.87 12.13 -20.56
C GLN A 67 -19.89 11.89 -19.41
N VAL A 68 -19.20 10.73 -19.40
CA VAL A 68 -18.28 10.32 -18.33
C VAL A 68 -17.21 11.38 -18.07
N ASP A 69 -16.62 11.94 -19.14
CA ASP A 69 -15.64 13.01 -19.08
C ASP A 69 -16.12 14.22 -18.27
N PHE A 70 -17.34 14.67 -18.58
CA PHE A 70 -17.97 15.80 -17.90
C PHE A 70 -18.28 15.46 -16.44
N CYS A 71 -18.85 14.27 -16.18
CA CYS A 71 -19.21 13.83 -14.83
C CYS A 71 -17.98 13.70 -13.93
N ILE A 72 -16.90 13.06 -14.39
CA ILE A 72 -15.64 12.93 -13.64
C ILE A 72 -15.02 14.31 -13.40
N SER A 73 -14.93 15.15 -14.44
CA SER A 73 -14.41 16.53 -14.31
C SER A 73 -15.21 17.33 -13.27
N LYS A 74 -16.54 17.22 -13.30
CA LYS A 74 -17.42 17.90 -12.34
C LYS A 74 -17.24 17.36 -10.92
N MET A 75 -17.15 16.05 -10.74
CA MET A 75 -16.91 15.41 -9.44
C MET A 75 -15.57 15.85 -8.84
N LEU A 76 -14.49 15.88 -9.65
CA LEU A 76 -13.20 16.45 -9.24
C LEU A 76 -13.33 17.92 -8.82
N SER A 77 -14.08 18.73 -9.56
CA SER A 77 -14.31 20.14 -9.21
C SER A 77 -15.03 20.30 -7.86
N LEU A 78 -15.97 19.40 -7.54
CA LEU A 78 -16.72 19.42 -6.28
C LEU A 78 -15.84 19.01 -5.08
N MET A 79 -14.82 18.17 -5.30
CA MET A 79 -13.83 17.84 -4.26
C MET A 79 -12.92 19.03 -3.91
N ASN A 80 -12.69 19.94 -4.86
CA ASN A 80 -11.86 21.15 -4.67
C ASN A 80 -12.59 22.30 -3.97
N VAL A 81 -13.87 22.16 -3.62
CA VAL A 81 -14.58 23.23 -2.91
C VAL A 81 -13.98 23.32 -1.49
N ASP A 82 -13.42 24.49 -1.14
CA ASP A 82 -12.68 24.82 0.10
C ASP A 82 -13.56 24.83 1.38
N ALA A 83 -14.57 23.96 1.42
CA ALA A 83 -15.48 23.77 2.54
C ALA A 83 -15.09 22.52 3.34
N GLU A 84 -13.81 22.37 3.68
CA GLU A 84 -13.24 21.20 4.36
C GLU A 84 -13.99 20.81 5.64
N VAL A 85 -14.65 21.77 6.29
CA VAL A 85 -15.43 21.56 7.52
C VAL A 85 -16.95 21.42 7.25
N GLU A 86 -17.47 21.86 6.10
CA GLU A 86 -18.93 21.92 5.88
C GLU A 86 -19.50 20.74 5.08
N THR A 87 -18.69 19.93 4.37
CA THR A 87 -19.22 18.84 3.51
C THR A 87 -18.40 17.53 3.50
N PRO A 88 -18.05 16.92 4.65
CA PRO A 88 -17.32 15.65 4.69
C PRO A 88 -18.05 14.53 3.92
N TYR A 89 -19.37 14.43 4.07
CA TYR A 89 -20.19 13.43 3.36
C TYR A 89 -20.20 13.60 1.84
N LEU A 90 -20.02 14.83 1.33
CA LEU A 90 -19.89 15.06 -0.11
C LEU A 90 -18.58 14.52 -0.62
N LYS A 91 -17.46 14.89 0.03
CA LYS A 91 -16.14 14.37 -0.35
C LYS A 91 -16.08 12.85 -0.21
N TYR A 92 -16.70 12.29 0.82
CA TYR A 92 -16.79 10.85 1.03
C TYR A 92 -17.55 10.16 -0.10
N PHE A 93 -18.78 10.58 -0.40
CA PHE A 93 -19.59 9.94 -1.44
C PHE A 93 -19.00 10.14 -2.84
N VAL A 94 -18.49 11.33 -3.16
CA VAL A 94 -17.82 11.62 -4.43
C VAL A 94 -16.58 10.75 -4.61
N SER A 95 -15.74 10.63 -3.57
CA SER A 95 -14.56 9.76 -3.62
C SER A 95 -14.97 8.30 -3.82
N TYR A 96 -16.03 7.84 -3.14
CA TYR A 96 -16.51 6.48 -3.30
C TYR A 96 -17.04 6.21 -4.71
N ALA A 97 -17.84 7.11 -5.27
CA ALA A 97 -18.38 6.97 -6.62
C ALA A 97 -17.28 7.01 -7.69
N LEU A 98 -16.27 7.88 -7.54
CA LEU A 98 -15.09 7.86 -8.42
C LEU A 98 -14.30 6.55 -8.32
N LEU A 99 -14.12 6.03 -7.11
CA LEU A 99 -13.44 4.76 -6.89
C LEU A 99 -14.20 3.58 -7.52
N CYS A 100 -15.54 3.62 -7.45
CA CYS A 100 -16.41 2.65 -8.12
C CYS A 100 -16.22 2.71 -9.64
N GLU A 101 -16.28 3.91 -10.22
CA GLU A 101 -16.11 4.15 -11.66
C GLU A 101 -14.77 3.60 -12.20
N ILE A 102 -13.65 3.99 -11.57
CA ILE A 102 -12.31 3.58 -12.05
C ILE A 102 -12.02 2.08 -11.85
N LYS A 103 -12.68 1.44 -10.89
CA LYS A 103 -12.56 -0.02 -10.68
C LYS A 103 -13.44 -0.81 -11.66
N MET A 104 -14.48 -0.19 -12.22
CA MET A 104 -15.34 -0.81 -13.22
C MET A 104 -14.83 -0.61 -14.64
N ARG A 105 -14.23 0.54 -14.96
CA ARG A 105 -13.78 0.88 -16.32
C ARG A 105 -12.39 1.53 -16.30
N ASP A 106 -11.45 0.85 -16.92
CA ASP A 106 -10.05 1.31 -16.99
C ASP A 106 -9.89 2.64 -17.73
N SER A 107 -10.71 2.92 -18.75
CA SER A 107 -10.68 4.18 -19.51
C SER A 107 -10.93 5.42 -18.65
N SER A 108 -11.64 5.25 -17.53
CA SER A 108 -11.99 6.35 -16.63
C SER A 108 -10.80 6.83 -15.80
N LEU A 109 -9.75 6.00 -15.67
CA LEU A 109 -8.50 6.38 -15.03
C LEU A 109 -7.75 7.42 -15.88
N ASP A 110 -7.71 7.23 -17.21
CA ASP A 110 -7.09 8.20 -18.14
C ASP A 110 -7.84 9.55 -18.08
N ILE A 111 -9.17 9.50 -18.06
CA ILE A 111 -10.03 10.69 -17.91
C ILE A 111 -9.71 11.41 -16.59
N LEU A 112 -9.63 10.68 -15.48
CA LEU A 112 -9.29 11.22 -14.17
C LEU A 112 -7.92 11.93 -14.19
N CYS A 113 -6.92 11.34 -14.85
CA CYS A 113 -5.60 11.94 -15.04
C CYS A 113 -5.67 13.22 -15.90
N ASN A 114 -6.42 13.22 -17.00
CA ASN A 114 -6.58 14.36 -17.90
C ASN A 114 -7.16 15.60 -17.19
N TYR A 115 -8.04 15.39 -16.21
CA TYR A 115 -8.63 16.45 -15.41
C TYR A 115 -7.88 16.74 -14.09
N GLN A 116 -6.57 16.49 -14.05
CA GLN A 116 -5.70 16.77 -12.90
C GLN A 116 -6.09 16.02 -11.60
N GLY A 117 -6.72 14.84 -11.71
CA GLY A 117 -7.19 14.07 -10.57
C GLY A 117 -6.11 13.80 -9.52
N PHE A 118 -4.86 13.55 -9.93
CA PHE A 118 -3.72 13.44 -9.02
C PHE A 118 -3.60 14.65 -8.09
N ARG A 119 -3.61 15.87 -8.64
CA ARG A 119 -3.39 17.11 -7.89
C ARG A 119 -4.56 17.42 -6.96
N VAL A 120 -5.79 17.20 -7.45
CA VAL A 120 -7.01 17.36 -6.66
C VAL A 120 -6.97 16.45 -5.42
N LEU A 121 -6.67 15.17 -5.62
CA LEU A 121 -6.59 14.18 -4.54
C LEU A 121 -5.43 14.47 -3.60
N TYR A 122 -4.24 14.80 -4.14
CA TYR A 122 -3.07 15.14 -3.36
C TYR A 122 -3.32 16.32 -2.43
N ASN A 123 -3.89 17.41 -2.94
CA ASN A 123 -4.18 18.60 -2.13
C ASN A 123 -5.19 18.32 -1.01
N ASN A 124 -6.26 17.57 -1.32
CA ASN A 124 -7.25 17.18 -0.31
C ASN A 124 -6.62 16.28 0.77
N LEU A 125 -5.84 15.27 0.37
CA LEU A 125 -5.12 14.41 1.30
C LEU A 125 -4.14 15.21 2.15
N TYR A 126 -3.43 16.17 1.56
CA TYR A 126 -2.48 17.03 2.27
C TYR A 126 -3.18 17.83 3.37
N SER A 127 -4.32 18.46 3.07
CA SER A 127 -5.14 19.17 4.07
C SER A 127 -5.62 18.23 5.18
N ASN A 128 -6.18 17.06 4.80
CA ASN A 128 -6.66 16.07 5.78
C ASN A 128 -5.51 15.59 6.69
N PHE A 129 -4.32 15.35 6.13
CA PHE A 129 -3.15 14.91 6.89
C PHE A 129 -2.62 16.01 7.78
N ALA A 130 -2.63 17.27 7.35
CA ALA A 130 -2.28 18.41 8.19
C ALA A 130 -3.20 18.49 9.41
N TYR A 131 -4.52 18.36 9.20
CA TYR A 131 -5.50 18.33 10.28
C TYR A 131 -5.26 17.13 11.23
N LEU A 132 -5.15 15.92 10.68
CA LEU A 132 -4.91 14.72 11.48
C LEU A 132 -3.57 14.76 12.22
N SER A 133 -2.55 15.43 11.69
CA SER A 133 -1.26 15.60 12.37
C SER A 133 -1.31 16.63 13.48
N GLU A 134 -2.16 17.65 13.39
CA GLU A 134 -2.30 18.69 14.41
C GLU A 134 -3.16 18.21 15.58
N TYR A 135 -4.23 17.46 15.30
CA TYR A 135 -5.23 17.05 16.30
C TYR A 135 -5.17 15.55 16.67
N GLY A 136 -4.38 14.74 15.96
CA GLY A 136 -4.43 13.28 16.09
C GLY A 136 -3.63 12.64 17.23
N ASP A 137 -2.57 13.30 17.71
CA ASP A 137 -1.67 12.76 18.77
C ASP A 137 -2.10 13.17 20.19
N ASP A 138 -3.04 14.11 20.31
CA ASP A 138 -3.41 14.74 21.58
C ASP A 138 -4.35 13.88 22.46
N SER A 139 -4.79 12.71 21.97
CA SER A 139 -5.61 11.76 22.74
C SER A 139 -4.90 11.19 23.99
N SER A 140 -3.57 11.32 24.07
CA SER A 140 -2.78 10.91 25.25
C SER A 140 -2.54 12.02 26.28
N LYS A 141 -2.90 13.29 25.98
CA LYS A 141 -2.61 14.45 26.86
C LYS A 141 -3.83 15.27 27.28
N LEU A 142 -5.04 15.00 26.76
CA LEU A 142 -6.27 15.66 27.22
C LEU A 142 -7.07 14.84 28.23
N SER A 143 -6.43 14.35 29.28
CA SER A 143 -7.17 14.02 30.50
C SER A 143 -7.48 15.33 31.25
N GLN A 144 -8.56 16.04 30.86
CA GLN A 144 -9.37 17.01 31.67
C GLN A 144 -10.10 18.10 30.85
N LYS A 145 -10.72 17.81 29.70
CA LYS A 145 -11.68 18.75 29.06
C LYS A 145 -13.01 18.07 28.71
N ASP A 146 -14.02 18.92 28.49
CA ASP A 146 -15.44 18.58 28.42
C ASP A 146 -15.77 17.45 27.41
N SER A 147 -16.30 16.34 27.91
CA SER A 147 -16.63 15.12 27.15
C SER A 147 -17.41 15.33 25.84
N SER A 148 -18.24 16.36 25.72
CA SER A 148 -19.04 16.61 24.51
C SER A 148 -18.29 17.27 23.35
N LEU A 149 -17.20 17.98 23.64
CA LEU A 149 -16.36 18.59 22.59
C LEU A 149 -15.41 17.55 21.99
N ASP A 150 -14.90 16.67 22.85
CA ASP A 150 -14.05 15.55 22.45
C ASP A 150 -14.78 14.62 21.45
N ASP A 151 -16.05 14.29 21.72
CA ASP A 151 -16.86 13.43 20.84
C ASP A 151 -16.98 13.98 19.40
N VAL A 152 -17.15 15.30 19.25
CA VAL A 152 -17.26 15.96 17.93
C VAL A 152 -15.92 15.96 17.20
N GLU A 153 -14.82 16.18 17.91
CA GLU A 153 -13.47 16.12 17.32
C GLU A 153 -13.12 14.70 16.85
N TYR A 154 -13.50 13.67 17.61
CA TYR A 154 -13.34 12.27 17.20
C TYR A 154 -14.15 11.94 15.95
N GLU A 155 -15.41 12.39 15.83
CA GLU A 155 -16.24 12.17 14.63
C GLU A 155 -15.62 12.83 13.39
N ILE A 156 -15.13 14.07 13.52
CA ILE A 156 -14.45 14.78 12.44
C ILE A 156 -13.18 14.04 12.01
N MET A 157 -12.38 13.57 12.97
CA MET A 157 -11.16 12.81 12.66
C MET A 157 -11.46 11.48 11.96
N ASP A 158 -12.50 10.78 12.38
CA ASP A 158 -12.94 9.54 11.74
C ASP A 158 -13.41 9.79 10.30
N ASP A 159 -14.18 10.86 10.07
CA ASP A 159 -14.58 11.29 8.73
C ASP A 159 -13.36 11.60 7.84
N PHE A 160 -12.36 12.32 8.37
CA PHE A 160 -11.11 12.57 7.63
C PHE A 160 -10.36 11.28 7.30
N ARG A 161 -10.31 10.30 8.21
CA ARG A 161 -9.68 8.98 7.95
C ARG A 161 -10.45 8.20 6.88
N LYS A 162 -11.78 8.20 6.92
CA LYS A 162 -12.65 7.54 5.93
C LYS A 162 -12.48 8.14 4.54
N ILE A 163 -12.54 9.47 4.43
CA ILE A 163 -12.34 10.19 3.16
C ILE A 163 -10.92 9.93 2.63
N SER A 164 -9.91 10.04 3.49
CA SER A 164 -8.52 9.82 3.11
C SER A 164 -8.27 8.39 2.66
N THR A 165 -8.89 7.39 3.28
CA THR A 165 -8.83 5.98 2.83
C THR A 165 -9.25 5.85 1.37
N LEU A 166 -10.39 6.44 0.99
CA LEU A 166 -10.88 6.37 -0.39
C LEU A 166 -9.99 7.14 -1.35
N GLN A 167 -9.58 8.35 -0.98
CA GLN A 167 -8.73 9.20 -1.82
C GLN A 167 -7.34 8.60 -2.03
N MET A 168 -6.76 7.98 -1.00
CA MET A 168 -5.51 7.23 -1.12
C MET A 168 -5.67 6.00 -2.01
N ASP A 169 -6.79 5.27 -1.95
CA ASP A 169 -7.03 4.13 -2.85
C ASP A 169 -7.15 4.61 -4.31
N ILE A 170 -7.88 5.70 -4.59
CA ILE A 170 -7.92 6.29 -5.93
C ILE A 170 -6.51 6.69 -6.40
N LEU A 171 -5.74 7.38 -5.55
CA LEU A 171 -4.38 7.79 -5.89
C LEU A 171 -3.47 6.59 -6.12
N PHE A 172 -3.62 5.52 -5.34
CA PHE A 172 -2.95 4.24 -5.56
C PHE A 172 -3.33 3.62 -6.91
N GLN A 173 -4.62 3.61 -7.30
CA GLN A 173 -5.03 3.11 -8.62
C GLN A 173 -4.37 3.94 -9.74
N ILE A 174 -4.41 5.28 -9.65
CA ILE A 174 -3.76 6.18 -10.61
C ILE A 174 -2.28 5.80 -10.75
N ILE A 175 -1.56 5.72 -9.64
CA ILE A 175 -0.11 5.49 -9.63
C ILE A 175 0.24 4.06 -10.05
N LYS A 176 -0.62 3.08 -9.76
CA LYS A 176 -0.41 1.68 -10.13
C LYS A 176 -0.50 1.47 -11.64
N PHE A 177 -1.43 2.14 -12.31
CA PHE A 177 -1.70 1.92 -13.73
C PHE A 177 -1.15 3.01 -14.65
N SER A 178 -0.79 4.18 -14.12
CA SER A 178 -0.23 5.30 -14.88
C SER A 178 1.14 5.73 -14.36
N LYS A 179 1.98 6.23 -15.27
CA LYS A 179 3.27 6.84 -14.90
C LYS A 179 3.02 8.26 -14.41
N CYS A 180 3.48 8.60 -13.22
CA CYS A 180 3.41 9.97 -12.72
C CYS A 180 4.22 10.91 -13.61
N SER A 181 3.69 12.12 -13.82
CA SER A 181 4.47 13.19 -14.41
C SER A 181 5.58 13.63 -13.46
N GLU A 182 6.65 14.22 -14.00
CA GLU A 182 7.74 14.76 -13.18
C GLU A 182 7.22 15.83 -12.20
N GLN A 183 6.28 16.66 -12.66
CA GLN A 183 5.67 17.72 -11.84
C GLN A 183 4.93 17.12 -10.65
N ASP A 184 4.11 16.09 -10.89
CA ASP A 184 3.32 15.45 -9.85
C ASP A 184 4.21 14.70 -8.84
N LEU A 185 5.28 14.05 -9.31
CA LEU A 185 6.26 13.40 -8.43
C LEU A 185 7.04 14.40 -7.57
N LYS A 186 7.32 15.60 -8.11
CA LYS A 186 7.95 16.71 -7.36
C LYS A 186 7.02 17.35 -6.33
N LEU A 187 5.69 17.28 -6.52
CA LEU A 187 4.71 17.79 -5.56
C LEU A 187 4.74 17.01 -4.24
N ILE A 188 4.99 15.70 -4.29
CA ILE A 188 5.05 14.85 -3.10
C ILE A 188 6.21 15.31 -2.23
N ASP A 189 5.90 15.92 -1.09
CA ASP A 189 6.91 16.50 -0.20
C ASP A 189 7.27 15.59 0.98
N ASN A 190 8.13 16.09 1.87
CA ASN A 190 8.58 15.34 3.04
C ASN A 190 7.46 15.12 4.06
N PHE A 191 6.57 16.11 4.25
CA PHE A 191 5.48 16.01 5.21
C PHE A 191 4.53 14.88 4.81
N PHE A 192 4.15 14.82 3.54
CA PHE A 192 3.24 13.79 3.03
C PHE A 192 3.78 12.37 3.27
N VAL A 193 5.03 12.11 2.90
CA VAL A 193 5.66 10.79 3.09
C VAL A 193 5.87 10.47 4.56
N PHE A 194 6.33 11.45 5.34
CA PHE A 194 6.52 11.29 6.78
C PHE A 194 5.20 10.96 7.49
N PHE A 195 4.13 11.69 7.22
CA PHE A 195 2.82 11.45 7.82
C PHE A 195 2.33 10.03 7.52
N LEU A 196 2.38 9.62 6.24
CA LEU A 196 1.99 8.27 5.85
C LEU A 196 2.78 7.22 6.62
N MET A 197 4.11 7.37 6.68
CA MET A 197 5.02 6.40 7.29
C MET A 197 4.89 6.34 8.82
N ASN A 198 4.95 7.50 9.48
CA ASN A 198 5.01 7.63 10.93
C ASN A 198 3.68 7.28 11.62
N THR A 199 2.54 7.54 10.96
CA THR A 199 1.22 7.29 11.58
C THR A 199 0.72 5.87 11.35
N MET A 200 1.50 5.00 10.70
CA MET A 200 1.11 3.61 10.50
C MET A 200 1.19 2.80 11.78
N VAL A 201 0.23 1.88 11.93
CA VAL A 201 0.21 0.88 13.00
C VAL A 201 0.28 -0.50 12.36
N SER A 202 1.18 -1.34 12.84
CA SER A 202 1.50 -2.67 12.29
C SER A 202 0.67 -3.81 12.89
N SER A 203 -0.31 -3.52 13.74
CA SER A 203 -1.03 -4.52 14.54
C SER A 203 -1.95 -5.43 13.72
N THR A 204 -2.47 -4.95 12.58
CA THR A 204 -3.42 -5.71 11.77
C THR A 204 -3.38 -5.33 10.29
N THR A 205 -3.70 -6.31 9.43
CA THR A 205 -3.95 -6.10 7.99
C THR A 205 -5.43 -5.85 7.70
N GLU A 206 -6.28 -5.70 8.71
CA GLU A 206 -7.72 -5.45 8.54
C GLU A 206 -8.06 -3.95 8.50
N ASP A 207 -7.13 -3.10 8.97
CA ASP A 207 -7.31 -1.65 8.96
C ASP A 207 -7.12 -1.09 7.55
N LEU A 208 -8.23 -0.72 6.90
CA LEU A 208 -8.25 -0.15 5.56
C LEU A 208 -7.45 1.16 5.45
N PHE A 209 -7.43 1.99 6.49
CA PHE A 209 -6.70 3.25 6.48
C PHE A 209 -5.19 2.99 6.50
N ASN A 210 -4.71 2.09 7.37
CA ASN A 210 -3.30 1.70 7.39
C ASN A 210 -2.87 0.98 6.10
N ASN A 211 -3.71 0.07 5.59
CA ASN A 211 -3.43 -0.67 4.37
C ASN A 211 -3.33 0.25 3.14
N THR A 212 -4.17 1.28 3.04
CA THR A 212 -4.13 2.24 1.92
C THR A 212 -2.88 3.13 2.00
N LYS A 213 -2.46 3.56 3.20
CA LYS A 213 -1.17 4.24 3.39
C LYS A 213 0.01 3.38 2.92
N PHE A 214 0.03 2.11 3.32
CA PHE A 214 1.06 1.14 2.96
C PHE A 214 1.15 0.95 1.44
N LYS A 215 0.02 0.66 0.78
CA LYS A 215 -0.07 0.49 -0.68
C LYS A 215 0.36 1.75 -1.42
N LEU A 216 -0.07 2.92 -0.95
CA LEU A 216 0.28 4.20 -1.55
C LEU A 216 1.80 4.43 -1.50
N LEU A 217 2.45 4.25 -0.34
CA LEU A 217 3.91 4.40 -0.20
C LEU A 217 4.68 3.46 -1.13
N LEU A 218 4.27 2.19 -1.22
CA LEU A 218 4.87 1.22 -2.13
C LEU A 218 4.79 1.68 -3.59
N SER A 219 3.62 2.16 -4.02
CA SER A 219 3.40 2.65 -5.38
C SER A 219 4.18 3.93 -5.68
N ILE A 220 4.28 4.85 -4.72
CA ILE A 220 5.09 6.07 -4.84
C ILE A 220 6.58 5.73 -4.97
N ASN A 221 7.09 4.80 -4.17
CA ASN A 221 8.46 4.33 -4.29
C ASN A 221 8.74 3.77 -5.69
N GLU A 222 7.82 2.97 -6.24
CA GLU A 222 7.95 2.45 -7.59
C GLU A 222 8.04 3.57 -8.64
N GLN A 223 7.24 4.64 -8.52
CA GLN A 223 7.33 5.78 -9.44
C GLN A 223 8.68 6.50 -9.35
N TYR A 224 9.25 6.68 -8.15
CA TYR A 224 10.60 7.20 -8.01
C TYR A 224 11.64 6.30 -8.70
N MET A 225 11.53 4.98 -8.57
CA MET A 225 12.41 4.03 -9.24
C MET A 225 12.28 4.10 -10.77
N ILE A 226 11.04 4.16 -11.29
CA ILE A 226 10.77 4.27 -12.73
C ILE A 226 11.34 5.57 -13.29
N PHE A 227 11.10 6.69 -12.61
CA PHE A 227 11.58 8.00 -13.03
C PHE A 227 13.12 8.03 -13.07
N ASN A 228 13.78 7.65 -11.97
CA ASN A 228 15.23 7.69 -11.86
C ASN A 228 15.95 6.69 -12.79
N LYS A 229 15.27 5.60 -13.22
CA LYS A 229 15.79 4.69 -14.24
C LYS A 229 15.85 5.36 -15.63
N LYS A 230 14.95 6.30 -15.93
CA LYS A 230 14.92 7.03 -17.22
C LYS A 230 15.98 8.14 -17.30
N CYS A 231 16.36 8.74 -16.18
CA CYS A 231 17.26 9.89 -16.17
C CYS A 231 18.74 9.59 -16.52
N HIS A 232 19.09 8.33 -16.86
CA HIS A 232 20.46 7.90 -17.18
C HIS A 232 21.52 8.46 -16.19
N ASP A 233 22.79 8.54 -16.57
CA ASP A 233 23.88 8.95 -15.67
C ASP A 233 23.84 10.43 -15.26
N ASN A 234 22.80 11.19 -15.63
CA ASN A 234 22.65 12.58 -15.25
C ASN A 234 22.04 12.71 -13.84
N LEU A 235 22.92 12.73 -12.83
CA LEU A 235 22.55 12.83 -11.42
C LEU A 235 21.71 14.09 -11.11
N ASP A 236 21.92 15.19 -11.83
CA ASP A 236 21.21 16.46 -11.62
C ASP A 236 19.72 16.39 -12.00
N GLN A 237 19.34 15.37 -12.78
CA GLN A 237 17.96 15.12 -13.19
C GLN A 237 17.24 14.07 -12.33
N LYS A 238 17.94 13.43 -11.37
CA LYS A 238 17.32 12.45 -10.48
C LYS A 238 16.52 13.16 -9.39
N ILE A 239 15.36 12.61 -9.07
CA ILE A 239 14.55 13.07 -7.94
C ILE A 239 14.87 12.19 -6.74
N GLU A 240 15.13 12.80 -5.58
CA GLU A 240 15.31 12.09 -4.32
C GLU A 240 14.07 11.22 -4.03
N ASN A 241 14.28 9.92 -3.88
CA ASN A 241 13.22 9.01 -3.48
C ASN A 241 12.91 9.21 -1.99
N LYS A 242 11.93 10.05 -1.71
CA LYS A 242 11.54 10.40 -0.33
C LYS A 242 11.03 9.20 0.46
N VAL A 243 10.36 8.25 -0.19
CA VAL A 243 9.91 7.01 0.49
C VAL A 243 11.12 6.22 0.97
N PHE A 244 12.12 6.04 0.11
CA PHE A 244 13.36 5.38 0.49
C PHE A 244 14.15 6.15 1.56
N LYS A 245 14.20 7.48 1.47
CA LYS A 245 14.82 8.33 2.49
C LYS A 245 14.22 8.11 3.88
N PHE A 246 12.89 8.13 4.01
CA PHE A 246 12.22 7.91 5.28
C PHE A 246 12.25 6.44 5.72
N LEU A 247 12.29 5.50 4.77
CA LEU A 247 12.50 4.09 5.07
C LEU A 247 13.83 3.83 5.79
N LEU A 248 14.89 4.55 5.41
CA LEU A 248 16.19 4.44 6.09
C LEU A 248 16.20 5.03 7.51
N ASN A 249 15.16 5.77 7.90
CA ASN A 249 15.00 6.23 9.28
C ASN A 249 14.19 5.20 10.08
N THR A 250 14.88 4.36 10.85
CA THR A 250 14.28 3.23 11.57
C THR A 250 13.20 3.65 12.57
N SER A 251 13.31 4.83 13.20
CA SER A 251 12.30 5.29 14.17
C SER A 251 10.96 5.65 13.50
N VAL A 252 10.99 6.05 12.24
CA VAL A 252 9.80 6.43 11.46
C VAL A 252 9.22 5.22 10.71
N SER A 253 10.09 4.30 10.28
CA SER A 253 9.73 3.23 9.36
C SER A 253 9.42 1.89 10.03
N GLN A 254 9.61 1.75 11.34
CA GLN A 254 9.42 0.47 12.07
C GLN A 254 8.06 -0.18 11.76
N SER A 255 6.95 0.53 12.00
CA SER A 255 5.60 0.01 11.71
C SER A 255 5.42 -0.37 10.25
N PHE A 256 6.02 0.39 9.33
CA PHE A 256 5.94 0.12 7.90
C PHE A 256 6.73 -1.15 7.53
N ILE A 257 7.90 -1.39 8.13
CA ILE A 257 8.71 -2.59 7.90
C ILE A 257 8.00 -3.83 8.47
N GLU A 258 7.44 -3.75 9.68
CA GLU A 258 6.65 -4.83 10.27
C GLU A 258 5.44 -5.18 9.39
N LEU A 259 4.72 -4.15 8.92
CA LEU A 259 3.59 -4.33 8.01
C LEU A 259 4.06 -4.89 6.65
N LEU A 260 5.24 -4.50 6.17
CA LEU A 260 5.84 -5.03 4.94
C LEU A 260 6.03 -6.54 5.03
N PHE A 261 6.63 -7.05 6.10
CA PHE A 261 6.80 -8.49 6.29
C PHE A 261 5.47 -9.21 6.48
N LEU A 262 4.53 -8.59 7.20
CA LEU A 262 3.20 -9.13 7.40
C LEU A 262 2.45 -9.29 6.07
N PHE A 263 2.46 -8.26 5.22
CA PHE A 263 1.88 -8.32 3.88
C PHE A 263 2.64 -9.31 3.00
N PHE A 264 3.96 -9.33 3.02
CA PHE A 264 4.73 -10.24 2.18
C PHE A 264 4.39 -11.72 2.47
N ASN A 265 4.18 -12.07 3.74
CA ASN A 265 3.80 -13.42 4.15
C ASN A 265 2.32 -13.77 3.86
N ARG A 266 1.41 -12.78 3.84
CA ARG A 266 -0.05 -12.98 3.69
C ARG A 266 -0.59 -12.77 2.27
N THR A 267 0.10 -12.00 1.42
CA THR A 267 -0.45 -11.51 0.14
C THR A 267 -0.27 -12.51 -1.00
N ASN A 268 -0.71 -13.75 -0.84
CA ASN A 268 -0.49 -14.78 -1.86
C ASN A 268 -1.30 -14.50 -3.15
N ASN A 269 -2.35 -13.67 -3.05
CA ASN A 269 -3.29 -13.42 -4.14
C ASN A 269 -3.08 -12.08 -4.90
N ASP A 270 -2.28 -11.14 -4.38
CA ASP A 270 -1.99 -9.87 -5.07
C ASP A 270 -0.51 -9.79 -5.46
N ARG A 271 -0.20 -10.39 -6.62
CA ARG A 271 1.16 -10.41 -7.20
C ARG A 271 1.73 -9.01 -7.45
N SER A 272 0.87 -8.04 -7.79
CA SER A 272 1.32 -6.67 -8.03
C SER A 272 1.86 -6.04 -6.75
N LEU A 273 1.18 -6.25 -5.62
CA LEU A 273 1.65 -5.79 -4.32
C LEU A 273 2.92 -6.51 -3.86
N GLN A 274 2.99 -7.84 -4.04
CA GLN A 274 4.22 -8.59 -3.75
C GLN A 274 5.42 -8.07 -4.55
N ILE A 275 5.25 -7.79 -5.85
CA ILE A 275 6.32 -7.23 -6.69
C ILE A 275 6.74 -5.84 -6.20
N MET A 276 5.79 -4.98 -5.82
CA MET A 276 6.11 -3.66 -5.25
C MET A 276 6.93 -3.78 -3.96
N ILE A 277 6.58 -4.72 -3.08
CA ILE A 277 7.35 -5.02 -1.87
C ILE A 277 8.76 -5.50 -2.25
N CYS A 278 8.88 -6.45 -3.19
CA CYS A 278 10.18 -6.93 -3.64
C CYS A 278 11.06 -5.83 -4.22
N LYS A 279 10.49 -4.88 -4.97
CA LYS A 279 11.24 -3.72 -5.50
C LYS A 279 11.79 -2.84 -4.39
N LEU A 280 11.01 -2.60 -3.33
CA LEU A 280 11.46 -1.84 -2.17
C LEU A 280 12.55 -2.58 -1.39
N LEU A 281 12.35 -3.88 -1.11
CA LEU A 281 13.36 -4.72 -0.46
C LEU A 281 14.64 -4.77 -1.29
N TYR A 282 14.54 -4.94 -2.61
CA TYR A 282 15.68 -4.94 -3.50
C TYR A 282 16.42 -3.60 -3.48
N LEU A 283 15.70 -2.47 -3.37
CA LEU A 283 16.30 -1.15 -3.24
C LEU A 283 17.13 -1.03 -1.95
N VAL A 284 16.60 -1.50 -0.82
CA VAL A 284 17.36 -1.58 0.45
C VAL A 284 18.60 -2.46 0.27
N LEU A 285 18.45 -3.66 -0.29
CA LEU A 285 19.53 -4.64 -0.45
C LEU A 285 20.56 -4.30 -1.54
N THR A 286 20.33 -3.24 -2.30
CA THR A 286 21.29 -2.69 -3.29
C THR A 286 21.89 -1.36 -2.86
N SER A 287 21.61 -0.93 -1.63
CA SER A 287 22.22 0.23 -1.02
C SER A 287 23.67 -0.06 -0.62
N ASN A 288 24.32 0.88 0.09
CA ASN A 288 25.68 0.65 0.57
C ASN A 288 25.74 -0.56 1.53
N SER A 289 26.93 -1.16 1.66
CA SER A 289 27.12 -2.39 2.43
C SER A 289 26.73 -2.25 3.90
N ASP A 290 26.96 -1.07 4.49
CA ASP A 290 26.69 -0.83 5.91
C ASP A 290 25.19 -0.84 6.21
N ILE A 291 24.37 -0.22 5.34
CA ILE A 291 22.91 -0.27 5.47
C ILE A 291 22.43 -1.70 5.30
N VAL A 292 22.86 -2.39 4.23
CA VAL A 292 22.36 -3.73 3.88
C VAL A 292 22.57 -4.73 5.02
N MET A 293 23.71 -4.65 5.72
CA MET A 293 24.04 -5.56 6.81
C MET A 293 23.28 -5.29 8.11
N ASN A 294 22.86 -4.05 8.37
CA ASN A 294 22.30 -3.65 9.67
C ASN A 294 20.81 -3.29 9.62
N PHE A 295 20.20 -3.22 8.43
CA PHE A 295 18.83 -2.72 8.27
C PHE A 295 17.77 -3.71 8.75
N PHE A 296 17.94 -5.00 8.48
CA PHE A 296 16.99 -6.04 8.88
C PHE A 296 17.58 -6.92 9.97
N TYR A 297 16.77 -7.33 10.94
CA TYR A 297 17.20 -8.35 11.88
C TYR A 297 17.33 -9.70 11.18
N LEU A 298 18.24 -10.52 11.69
CA LEU A 298 18.43 -11.88 11.19
C LEU A 298 17.15 -12.72 11.17
N ASN A 299 16.24 -12.52 12.13
CA ASN A 299 14.95 -13.21 12.16
C ASN A 299 14.06 -12.82 10.98
N ASP A 300 14.00 -11.53 10.63
CA ASP A 300 13.22 -11.05 9.50
C ASP A 300 13.79 -11.56 8.17
N LEU A 301 15.11 -11.61 8.05
CA LEU A 301 15.80 -12.20 6.90
C LEU A 301 15.47 -13.69 6.72
N LYS A 302 15.39 -14.44 7.84
CA LYS A 302 14.98 -15.84 7.84
C LYS A 302 13.52 -16.00 7.40
N VAL A 303 12.61 -15.21 7.97
CA VAL A 303 11.19 -15.20 7.58
C VAL A 303 11.03 -14.87 6.08
N LEU A 304 11.75 -13.87 5.59
CA LEU A 304 11.73 -13.50 4.18
C LEU A 304 12.24 -14.63 3.28
N THR A 305 13.29 -15.33 3.70
CA THR A 305 13.85 -16.48 2.99
C THR A 305 12.84 -17.63 2.94
N ASP A 306 12.19 -17.95 4.07
CA ASP A 306 11.16 -18.98 4.13
C ASP A 306 9.97 -18.68 3.20
N VAL A 307 9.50 -17.42 3.19
CA VAL A 307 8.43 -16.99 2.27
C VAL A 307 8.90 -17.09 0.83
N LEU A 308 10.13 -16.66 0.49
CA LEU A 308 10.64 -16.74 -0.87
C LEU A 308 10.77 -18.18 -1.37
N ILE A 309 11.29 -19.10 -0.54
CA ILE A 309 11.38 -20.52 -0.90
C ILE A 309 9.97 -21.07 -1.20
N ARG A 310 9.02 -20.84 -0.29
CA ARG A 310 7.62 -21.29 -0.44
C ARG A 310 6.98 -20.71 -1.69
N GLU A 311 7.12 -19.41 -1.91
CA GLU A 311 6.49 -18.75 -3.06
C GLU A 311 7.11 -19.24 -4.37
N ILE A 312 8.44 -19.31 -4.47
CA ILE A 312 9.14 -19.78 -5.66
C ILE A 312 8.70 -21.20 -6.05
N ASP A 313 8.59 -22.10 -5.08
CA ASP A 313 8.18 -23.50 -5.29
C ASP A 313 6.72 -23.61 -5.75
N ASN A 314 5.83 -22.74 -5.26
CA ASN A 314 4.41 -22.73 -5.62
C ASN A 314 4.08 -21.97 -6.91
N LEU A 315 5.05 -21.27 -7.52
CA LEU A 315 4.80 -20.49 -8.75
C LEU A 315 4.58 -21.40 -9.95
N SER A 316 3.49 -21.15 -10.68
CA SER A 316 3.21 -21.81 -11.95
C SER A 316 4.22 -21.44 -13.05
N ALA A 317 4.33 -22.27 -14.10
CA ALA A 317 5.18 -21.98 -15.26
C ALA A 317 4.75 -20.71 -16.03
N SER A 318 3.53 -20.21 -15.83
CA SER A 318 3.08 -18.93 -16.40
C SER A 318 3.60 -17.69 -15.65
N GLU A 319 4.11 -17.85 -14.42
CA GLU A 319 4.50 -16.74 -13.55
C GLU A 319 6.03 -16.51 -13.50
N GLU A 320 6.73 -16.82 -14.59
CA GLU A 320 8.21 -16.70 -14.69
C GLU A 320 8.73 -15.29 -14.37
N TYR A 321 7.99 -14.23 -14.69
CA TYR A 321 8.39 -12.86 -14.34
C TYR A 321 8.42 -12.63 -12.81
N VAL A 322 7.44 -13.18 -12.10
CA VAL A 322 7.37 -13.13 -10.63
C VAL A 322 8.53 -13.96 -10.07
N ARG A 323 8.76 -15.15 -10.61
CA ARG A 323 9.88 -16.03 -10.24
C ARG A 323 11.23 -15.34 -10.38
N ASN A 324 11.47 -14.69 -11.52
CA ASN A 324 12.66 -13.88 -11.78
C ASN A 324 12.83 -12.73 -10.76
N THR A 325 11.73 -12.09 -10.36
CA THR A 325 11.75 -11.03 -9.34
C THR A 325 12.15 -11.59 -7.97
N PHE A 326 11.58 -12.72 -7.56
CA PHE A 326 11.91 -13.38 -6.30
C PHE A 326 13.34 -13.92 -6.28
N LEU A 327 13.83 -14.52 -7.36
CA LEU A 327 15.21 -14.99 -7.46
C LEU A 327 16.24 -13.85 -7.37
N ARG A 328 15.95 -12.69 -7.98
CA ARG A 328 16.81 -11.50 -7.84
C ARG A 328 16.87 -11.00 -6.40
N LEU A 329 15.74 -11.03 -5.69
CA LEU A 329 15.69 -10.68 -4.28
C LEU A 329 16.43 -11.71 -3.42
N LEU A 330 16.16 -12.99 -3.63
CA LEU A 330 16.79 -14.11 -2.93
C LEU A 330 18.32 -14.08 -3.06
N TYR A 331 18.83 -13.89 -4.28
CA TYR A 331 20.27 -13.74 -4.52
C TYR A 331 20.87 -12.61 -3.68
N ARG A 332 20.19 -11.46 -3.60
CA ARG A 332 20.70 -10.32 -2.82
C ARG A 332 20.71 -10.60 -1.33
N LEU A 333 19.65 -11.21 -0.81
CA LEU A 333 19.55 -11.62 0.59
C LEU A 333 20.70 -12.55 0.96
N LEU A 334 20.89 -13.62 0.20
CA LEU A 334 21.85 -14.67 0.54
C LEU A 334 23.32 -14.23 0.36
N LYS A 335 23.60 -13.24 -0.51
CA LYS A 335 24.98 -12.82 -0.80
C LYS A 335 25.44 -11.61 -0.01
N TYR A 336 24.55 -10.66 0.30
CA TYR A 336 24.95 -9.35 0.81
C TYR A 336 24.47 -9.04 2.24
N THR A 337 23.68 -9.93 2.86
CA THR A 337 23.22 -9.78 4.26
C THR A 337 23.96 -10.76 5.18
N GLU A 338 23.64 -10.76 6.47
CA GLU A 338 24.15 -11.73 7.46
C GLU A 338 23.98 -13.20 7.03
N LEU A 339 22.98 -13.50 6.18
CA LEU A 339 22.76 -14.84 5.62
C LEU A 339 23.91 -15.33 4.73
N SER A 340 24.82 -14.47 4.27
CA SER A 340 26.00 -14.88 3.49
C SER A 340 26.95 -15.79 4.28
N THR A 341 26.86 -15.73 5.61
CA THR A 341 27.72 -16.47 6.54
C THR A 341 27.06 -17.69 7.16
N ILE A 342 25.75 -17.88 6.96
CA ILE A 342 24.94 -18.87 7.68
C ILE A 342 24.29 -19.81 6.66
N GLU A 343 24.36 -21.12 6.89
CA GLU A 343 23.75 -22.14 6.02
C GLU A 343 22.24 -22.33 6.27
N TYR A 344 21.48 -21.24 6.35
CA TYR A 344 20.05 -21.31 6.64
C TYR A 344 19.25 -21.91 5.47
N ARG A 345 18.36 -22.89 5.76
CA ARG A 345 17.52 -23.61 4.77
C ARG A 345 18.29 -24.15 3.55
N LYS A 346 19.57 -24.51 3.73
CA LYS A 346 20.48 -24.93 2.65
C LYS A 346 19.94 -26.04 1.75
N GLN A 347 19.41 -27.11 2.34
CA GLN A 347 18.90 -28.26 1.57
C GLN A 347 17.69 -27.89 0.72
N ASP A 348 16.78 -27.09 1.26
CA ASP A 348 15.58 -26.64 0.54
C ASP A 348 15.96 -25.68 -0.59
N LEU A 349 16.88 -24.75 -0.34
CA LEU A 349 17.43 -23.85 -1.36
C LEU A 349 18.10 -24.63 -2.48
N GLN A 350 18.96 -25.60 -2.17
CA GLN A 350 19.59 -26.44 -3.18
C GLN A 350 18.55 -27.21 -3.99
N THR A 351 17.53 -27.75 -3.35
CA THR A 351 16.46 -28.51 -4.01
C THR A 351 15.69 -27.62 -4.98
N VAL A 352 15.14 -26.50 -4.50
CA VAL A 352 14.34 -25.57 -5.32
C VAL A 352 15.18 -25.00 -6.46
N LEU A 353 16.39 -24.51 -6.18
CA LEU A 353 17.26 -23.91 -7.21
C LEU A 353 17.67 -24.94 -8.27
N THR A 354 17.97 -26.19 -7.88
CA THR A 354 18.34 -27.26 -8.84
C THR A 354 17.16 -27.74 -9.66
N GLN A 355 15.94 -27.66 -9.14
CA GLN A 355 14.74 -27.94 -9.94
C GLN A 355 14.57 -26.86 -11.01
N LEU A 356 14.78 -25.59 -10.68
CA LEU A 356 14.63 -24.46 -11.60
C LEU A 356 15.70 -24.39 -12.70
N THR A 357 16.82 -25.10 -12.57
CA THR A 357 17.84 -25.18 -13.63
C THR A 357 17.49 -26.21 -14.71
N ARG A 358 16.49 -27.06 -14.46
CA ARG A 358 16.01 -28.03 -15.46
C ARG A 358 15.14 -27.30 -16.48
N ILE A 359 15.40 -27.56 -17.76
CA ILE A 359 14.59 -27.01 -18.85
C ILE A 359 13.33 -27.86 -18.97
N ASP A 360 12.19 -27.29 -18.60
CA ASP A 360 10.90 -27.83 -18.98
C ASP A 360 10.65 -27.48 -20.45
N ASN A 361 10.69 -28.48 -21.33
CA ASN A 361 10.54 -28.36 -22.79
C ASN A 361 9.11 -27.97 -23.25
N GLU A 362 8.24 -27.52 -22.34
CA GLU A 362 6.82 -27.28 -22.62
C GLU A 362 6.50 -25.86 -23.12
N SER A 363 7.49 -24.95 -23.11
CA SER A 363 7.32 -23.55 -23.50
C SER A 363 7.14 -23.38 -25.02
N LYS A 364 5.93 -23.00 -25.46
CA LYS A 364 5.57 -22.84 -26.88
C LYS A 364 5.83 -21.44 -27.46
N ASN A 365 6.12 -20.44 -26.62
CA ASN A 365 6.27 -19.02 -27.01
C ASN A 365 7.68 -18.48 -26.74
N ALA A 366 8.18 -17.60 -27.63
CA ALA A 366 9.53 -17.02 -27.54
C ALA A 366 9.76 -16.20 -26.26
N ASP A 367 8.81 -15.35 -25.86
CA ASP A 367 8.93 -14.51 -24.65
C ASP A 367 8.98 -15.34 -23.36
N GLN A 368 8.23 -16.45 -23.32
CA GLN A 368 8.23 -17.38 -22.18
C GLN A 368 9.58 -18.10 -22.08
N LEU A 369 10.15 -18.49 -23.22
CA LEU A 369 11.48 -19.10 -23.26
C LEU A 369 12.57 -18.15 -22.78
N GLU A 370 12.52 -16.86 -23.15
CA GLU A 370 13.46 -15.85 -22.64
C GLU A 370 13.37 -15.70 -21.12
N CYS A 371 12.14 -15.61 -20.59
CA CYS A 371 11.92 -15.52 -19.14
C CYS A 371 12.43 -16.77 -18.40
N GLN A 372 12.20 -17.96 -18.95
CA GLN A 372 12.68 -19.23 -18.41
C GLN A 372 14.22 -19.30 -18.43
N ASN A 373 14.86 -18.84 -19.50
CA ASN A 373 16.33 -18.74 -19.58
C ASN A 373 16.88 -17.78 -18.51
N CYS A 374 16.17 -16.68 -18.24
CA CYS A 374 16.53 -15.77 -17.14
C CYS A 374 16.44 -16.47 -15.78
N THR A 375 15.38 -17.25 -15.55
CA THR A 375 15.18 -18.04 -14.33
C THR A 375 16.34 -19.02 -14.13
N ILE A 376 16.70 -19.79 -15.16
CA ILE A 376 17.83 -20.73 -15.13
C ILE A 376 19.13 -20.00 -14.80
N THR A 377 19.38 -18.86 -15.44
CA THR A 377 20.58 -18.05 -15.21
C THR A 377 20.65 -17.54 -13.77
N LEU A 378 19.53 -17.05 -13.22
CA LEU A 378 19.47 -16.57 -11.85
C LEU A 378 19.63 -17.70 -10.83
N ALA A 379 19.01 -18.86 -11.07
CA ALA A 379 19.12 -20.02 -10.20
C ALA A 379 20.56 -20.57 -10.17
N ASN A 380 21.19 -20.73 -11.34
CA ASN A 380 22.59 -21.10 -11.45
C ASN A 380 23.50 -20.10 -10.74
N LYS A 381 23.24 -18.80 -10.90
CA LYS A 381 23.99 -17.75 -10.24
C LYS A 381 23.90 -17.86 -8.71
N CYS A 382 22.74 -18.17 -8.14
CA CYS A 382 22.62 -18.44 -6.71
C CYS A 382 23.48 -19.63 -6.27
N LEU A 383 23.44 -20.74 -7.03
CA LEU A 383 24.20 -21.94 -6.71
C LEU A 383 25.72 -21.75 -6.84
N SER A 384 26.19 -20.95 -7.81
CA SER A 384 27.62 -20.73 -8.07
C SER A 384 28.24 -19.66 -7.18
N ASP A 385 27.57 -18.54 -7.00
CA ASP A 385 28.15 -17.34 -6.39
C ASP A 385 28.15 -17.39 -4.85
N ILE A 386 27.32 -18.24 -4.25
CA ILE A 386 27.16 -18.35 -2.80
C ILE A 386 27.92 -19.58 -2.32
N ALA A 387 29.07 -19.34 -1.68
CA ALA A 387 30.07 -20.37 -1.36
C ALA A 387 29.50 -21.58 -0.59
N TRP A 388 28.57 -21.35 0.34
CA TRP A 388 27.99 -22.42 1.15
C TRP A 388 26.83 -23.17 0.45
N LEU A 389 26.28 -22.63 -0.64
CA LEU A 389 25.25 -23.30 -1.46
C LEU A 389 25.84 -24.17 -2.57
N ALA A 390 27.10 -23.96 -2.94
CA ALA A 390 27.77 -24.70 -3.98
C ALA A 390 27.63 -26.22 -3.76
N ILE A 391 27.01 -26.89 -4.73
CA ILE A 391 26.92 -28.34 -4.75
C ILE A 391 28.32 -28.82 -5.11
N LYS A 392 29.06 -29.33 -4.13
CA LYS A 392 30.28 -30.08 -4.43
C LYS A 392 29.83 -31.34 -5.17
N ASP A 393 30.11 -31.41 -6.46
CA ASP A 393 29.99 -32.67 -7.20
C ASP A 393 30.70 -33.74 -6.39
N LYS A 394 29.95 -34.68 -5.83
CA LYS A 394 30.50 -35.97 -5.46
C LYS A 394 30.89 -36.61 -6.78
N THR A 395 32.12 -36.35 -7.20
CA THR A 395 32.81 -37.13 -8.21
C THR A 395 32.57 -38.59 -7.89
N VAL A 396 32.07 -39.31 -8.89
CA VAL A 396 32.04 -40.76 -8.99
C VAL A 396 33.29 -41.35 -8.35
N THR A 397 33.12 -41.98 -7.19
CA THR A 397 34.03 -43.01 -6.69
C THR A 397 33.22 -44.27 -6.63
N ASP A 398 33.49 -45.15 -7.60
CA ASP A 398 33.08 -46.55 -7.54
C ASP A 398 33.61 -47.19 -6.24
N ASP A 399 32.71 -47.98 -5.66
CA ASP A 399 32.91 -49.23 -4.95
C ASP A 399 33.66 -49.31 -3.60
N ASN A 400 32.86 -49.76 -2.63
CA ASN A 400 33.13 -50.83 -1.66
C ASN A 400 34.19 -50.61 -0.58
N ALA A 401 33.72 -50.24 0.62
CA ALA A 401 34.00 -51.02 1.82
C ALA A 401 33.00 -50.69 2.92
N SER A 402 32.21 -51.71 3.27
CA SER A 402 31.46 -51.84 4.51
C SER A 402 32.33 -51.60 5.74
N GLU A 403 31.87 -50.78 6.68
CA GLU A 403 32.11 -51.07 8.09
C GLU A 403 31.03 -50.46 9.00
N VAL A 404 30.62 -51.32 9.93
CA VAL A 404 29.51 -51.21 10.85
C VAL A 404 29.93 -50.39 12.07
N SER A 405 29.11 -49.42 12.49
CA SER A 405 28.90 -49.19 13.92
C SER A 405 27.59 -48.44 14.19
N SER A 406 26.67 -49.19 14.78
CA SER A 406 25.51 -48.74 15.55
C SER A 406 25.92 -47.90 16.75
N PHE A 407 25.15 -46.85 17.09
CA PHE A 407 24.68 -46.56 18.46
C PHE A 407 23.55 -45.50 18.47
N SER A 408 22.34 -46.00 18.69
CA SER A 408 21.25 -45.55 19.57
C SER A 408 20.73 -44.09 19.60
N ASP A 409 19.47 -43.97 19.18
CA ASP A 409 18.30 -43.43 19.88
C ASP A 409 18.42 -42.24 20.83
N SER A 410 17.61 -41.20 20.55
CA SER A 410 16.64 -40.66 21.51
C SER A 410 15.54 -39.88 20.80
N ASN A 411 14.35 -40.49 20.73
CA ASN A 411 13.08 -39.81 20.54
C ASN A 411 12.76 -38.95 21.76
N SER A 412 12.28 -37.72 21.56
CA SER A 412 11.23 -37.16 22.41
C SER A 412 10.38 -36.13 21.66
N VAL A 413 9.16 -36.57 21.32
CA VAL A 413 7.96 -35.73 21.24
C VAL A 413 7.73 -35.14 22.64
N PHE A 414 7.40 -33.85 22.78
CA PHE A 414 6.35 -33.40 23.72
C PHE A 414 5.96 -31.92 23.53
N LEU A 415 4.67 -31.75 23.26
CA LEU A 415 3.71 -30.70 23.61
C LEU A 415 4.15 -29.23 23.78
N ALA A 416 3.57 -28.41 22.90
CA ALA A 416 3.27 -27.01 23.14
C ALA A 416 2.34 -26.84 24.35
N LYS A 417 2.82 -26.09 25.34
CA LYS A 417 2.02 -25.60 26.46
C LYS A 417 1.62 -24.17 26.15
N GLN A 418 0.32 -23.95 25.99
CA GLN A 418 -0.28 -22.62 26.06
C GLN A 418 0.05 -22.01 27.42
N ASN A 419 0.56 -20.78 27.43
CA ASN A 419 0.34 -19.85 28.51
C ASN A 419 0.21 -18.45 27.92
N SER A 420 -0.98 -17.90 28.09
CA SER A 420 -1.33 -16.49 27.99
C SER A 420 -0.43 -15.66 28.90
N ASN A 421 0.23 -14.66 28.33
CA ASN A 421 0.58 -13.40 28.99
C ASN A 421 0.68 -12.33 27.90
N THR A 422 -0.41 -11.60 27.76
CA THR A 422 -0.51 -10.32 27.07
C THR A 422 0.15 -9.27 27.94
N GLU A 423 1.38 -8.86 27.62
CA GLU A 423 1.95 -7.60 28.13
C GLU A 423 3.08 -7.12 27.19
N SER A 424 2.76 -6.04 26.47
CA SER A 424 3.65 -5.00 25.93
C SER A 424 4.91 -5.42 25.13
N LEU A 425 4.77 -5.47 23.79
CA LEU A 425 5.87 -5.51 22.80
C LEU A 425 6.36 -4.10 22.40
N ALA A 426 6.09 -3.05 23.20
CA ALA A 426 6.20 -1.65 22.78
C ALA A 426 7.57 -0.96 23.02
N HIS A 427 8.63 -1.67 23.40
CA HIS A 427 9.93 -1.05 23.66
C HIS A 427 11.11 -1.89 23.17
N MET A 428 11.41 -1.86 21.87
CA MET A 428 12.67 -2.44 21.35
C MET A 428 13.39 -1.61 20.27
N TYR A 429 12.92 -0.39 19.98
CA TYR A 429 13.55 0.47 18.98
C TYR A 429 13.78 1.87 19.55
N THR A 430 14.87 2.03 20.31
CA THR A 430 15.40 3.36 20.64
C THR A 430 16.90 3.33 20.48
N ASP A 431 17.41 4.02 19.47
CA ASP A 431 18.82 4.45 19.37
C ASP A 431 18.86 5.96 19.64
N PRO A 432 19.74 6.49 20.53
CA PRO A 432 19.54 7.82 21.14
C PRO A 432 19.94 9.04 20.30
N ASN A 433 20.26 8.92 19.01
CA ASN A 433 20.94 10.00 18.27
C ASN A 433 20.33 10.35 16.91
N VAL A 434 19.05 10.75 16.87
CA VAL A 434 18.51 11.54 15.75
C VAL A 434 17.43 12.51 16.27
N ASN A 435 17.85 13.65 16.79
CA ASN A 435 16.93 14.77 17.07
C ASN A 435 16.67 15.56 15.78
N VAL A 436 15.67 15.15 14.99
CA VAL A 436 15.07 16.03 13.99
C VAL A 436 13.94 16.79 14.68
N SER A 437 14.19 18.04 15.00
CA SER A 437 13.25 18.89 15.73
C SER A 437 12.04 19.25 14.84
N ILE A 438 10.88 18.69 15.22
CA ILE A 438 9.55 18.84 14.62
C ILE A 438 9.15 20.31 14.35
N ASP A 439 9.70 21.26 15.12
CA ASP A 439 9.38 22.68 15.01
C ASP A 439 9.89 23.33 13.70
N SER A 440 10.84 22.70 13.02
CA SER A 440 11.43 23.25 11.79
C SER A 440 10.51 23.11 10.56
N LEU A 441 9.46 22.28 10.65
CA LEU A 441 8.51 22.00 9.56
C LEU A 441 7.19 22.79 9.71
N LYS A 442 6.96 23.49 10.83
CA LYS A 442 5.68 24.11 11.20
C LYS A 442 5.51 25.59 10.81
N LEU A 443 6.42 26.18 10.04
CA LEU A 443 6.36 27.61 9.70
C LEU A 443 5.60 27.89 8.38
N LYS A 444 4.28 27.62 8.34
CA LYS A 444 3.32 28.31 7.45
C LYS A 444 1.96 28.49 8.16
N LYS A 445 1.27 29.59 7.84
CA LYS A 445 0.17 30.21 8.60
C LYS A 445 -0.95 29.22 9.01
N ARG A 446 -1.32 29.29 10.29
CA ARG A 446 -2.44 28.59 10.91
C ARG A 446 -3.77 28.90 10.19
N PRO A 447 -4.63 27.90 9.92
CA PRO A 447 -6.00 28.15 9.51
C PRO A 447 -6.81 28.77 10.67
N PRO A 448 -7.86 29.57 10.38
CA PRO A 448 -8.67 30.21 11.41
C PRO A 448 -9.50 29.17 12.19
N PRO A 449 -9.74 29.38 13.49
CA PRO A 449 -10.55 28.47 14.30
C PRO A 449 -12.01 28.41 13.82
N PRO A 450 -12.68 27.26 13.97
CA PRO A 450 -14.07 27.11 13.55
C PRO A 450 -15.01 28.02 14.35
N ILE A 451 -15.93 28.68 13.65
CA ILE A 451 -16.92 29.57 14.25
C ILE A 451 -17.99 28.70 14.95
N PRO A 452 -18.38 29.02 16.21
CA PRO A 452 -19.39 28.25 16.93
C PRO A 452 -20.74 28.25 16.20
N ARG A 453 -21.34 27.07 16.04
CA ARG A 453 -22.66 26.89 15.44
C ARG A 453 -23.72 27.62 16.29
N LYS A 454 -24.46 28.54 15.66
CA LYS A 454 -25.62 29.21 16.29
C LYS A 454 -26.69 28.14 16.60
N SER A 455 -27.00 27.96 17.88
CA SER A 455 -28.14 27.13 18.27
C SER A 455 -29.42 27.73 17.68
N LYS A 456 -30.16 26.94 16.91
CA LYS A 456 -31.53 27.28 16.55
C LYS A 456 -32.36 27.24 17.84
N ARG A 457 -32.80 28.40 18.31
CA ARG A 457 -33.86 28.49 19.32
C ARG A 457 -35.12 27.84 18.72
N CYS A 458 -35.60 26.75 19.34
CA CYS A 458 -36.95 26.28 19.13
C CYS A 458 -37.93 27.37 19.61
N MET A 459 -38.95 27.65 18.78
CA MET A 459 -40.23 28.17 19.27
C MET A 459 -41.08 27.00 19.74
#